data_AF-A0A6B3IHB6-F1
#
_entry.id   AF-A0A6B3IHB6-F1
#
_cell.length_a   1.000
_cell.length_b   1.000
_cell.length_c   1.000
_cell.angle_alpha   90.00
_cell.angle_beta   90.00
_cell.angle_gamma   90.00
#
_symmetry.space_group_name_H-M   'P 1'
#
loop_
_entity.id
_entity.type
_entity.pdbx_description
1 polymer ?
#
loop_
_entity_poly.entity_id
_entity_poly.type
_entity_poly.pdbx_seq_one_letter_code
_entity_poly.pdbx_strand_id
1 'polypeptide(L)'
;KRHLATLNSLDGKDATSVTTGLRAWRDSSTGPLHDQLKRSSATDARTLTTAGDTARGKVTSAALTALDDRTGTAELIATVDVRVTPRTGTPGTQRKR
;
A
#
# COMPACT_ATOMS: atom_id res chain seq x y z
N LYS A 1 -8.91 -8.94 0.28
CA LYS A 1 -9.15 -7.71 1.09
C LYS A 1 -7.93 -7.27 1.92
N ARG A 2 -7.29 -8.17 2.71
CA ARG A 2 -6.12 -7.80 3.54
C ARG A 2 -4.95 -7.22 2.74
N HIS A 3 -4.51 -7.88 1.66
CA HIS A 3 -3.41 -7.36 0.83
C HIS A 3 -3.72 -5.99 0.21
N LEU A 4 -4.96 -5.73 -0.21
CA LEU A 4 -5.38 -4.41 -0.69
C LEU A 4 -5.24 -3.34 0.40
N ALA A 5 -5.68 -3.63 1.63
CA ALA A 5 -5.51 -2.69 2.75
C ALA A 5 -4.01 -2.47 3.08
N THR A 6 -3.20 -3.53 3.05
CA THR A 6 -1.75 -3.45 3.25
C THR A 6 -1.10 -2.55 2.21
N LEU A 7 -1.34 -2.80 0.92
CA LEU A 7 -0.77 -2.02 -0.19
C LEU A 7 -1.24 -0.56 -0.22
N ASN A 8 -2.31 -0.22 0.52
CA ASN A 8 -2.83 1.13 0.66
C ASN A 8 -2.57 1.74 2.05
N SER A 9 -1.65 1.17 2.84
CA SER A 9 -1.30 1.65 4.17
C SER A 9 0.21 1.73 4.39
N LEU A 10 0.69 2.81 4.97
CA LEU A 10 2.08 3.00 5.40
C LEU A 10 2.11 3.81 6.68
N ASP A 11 2.93 3.39 7.64
CA ASP A 11 3.22 4.17 8.84
C ASP A 11 4.54 4.94 8.66
N GLY A 12 4.42 6.26 8.51
CA GLY A 12 5.54 7.16 8.26
C GLY A 12 6.23 7.67 9.52
N LYS A 13 5.83 7.23 10.72
CA LYS A 13 6.29 7.83 11.99
C LYS A 13 7.81 7.80 12.18
N ASP A 14 8.46 6.72 11.74
CA ASP A 14 9.88 6.47 11.89
C ASP A 14 10.41 5.51 10.81
N ALA A 15 11.74 5.43 10.69
CA ALA A 15 12.40 4.62 9.67
C ALA A 15 12.08 3.12 9.79
N THR A 16 11.94 2.60 11.01
CA THR A 16 11.61 1.19 11.25
C THR A 16 10.20 0.87 10.77
N SER A 17 9.26 1.78 10.95
CA SER A 17 7.87 1.63 10.54
C SER A 17 7.73 1.71 9.03
N VAL A 18 8.44 2.65 8.39
CA VAL A 18 8.51 2.77 6.94
C VAL A 18 9.11 1.51 6.31
N THR A 19 10.26 1.05 6.80
CA THR A 19 10.91 -0.17 6.27
C THR A 19 10.07 -1.43 6.47
N THR A 20 9.39 -1.54 7.62
CA THR A 20 8.42 -2.62 7.88
C THR A 20 7.24 -2.56 6.91
N GLY A 21 6.70 -1.37 6.65
CA GLY A 21 5.61 -1.17 5.70
C GLY A 21 6.00 -1.50 4.26
N LEU A 22 7.16 -1.04 3.79
CA LEU A 22 7.69 -1.37 2.47
C LEU A 22 7.93 -2.87 2.29
N ARG A 23 8.41 -3.55 3.34
CA ARG A 23 8.49 -5.02 3.34
C ARG A 23 7.10 -5.65 3.23
N ALA A 24 6.12 -5.19 4.00
CA ALA A 24 4.77 -5.71 3.94
C ALA A 24 4.10 -5.49 2.57
N TRP A 25 4.40 -4.37 1.90
CA TRP A 25 3.98 -4.12 0.51
C TRP A 25 4.60 -5.13 -0.44
N ARG A 26 5.92 -5.32 -0.36
CA ARG A 26 6.63 -6.30 -1.19
C ARG A 26 6.04 -7.70 -0.99
N ASP A 27 5.91 -8.14 0.26
CA ASP A 27 5.39 -9.47 0.61
C ASP A 27 3.91 -9.66 0.23
N SER A 28 3.16 -8.57 -0.04
CA SER A 28 1.77 -8.59 -0.51
C SER A 28 1.61 -8.40 -2.02
N SER A 29 2.72 -8.22 -2.75
CA SER A 29 2.74 -7.95 -4.18
C SER A 29 3.42 -9.09 -4.93
N THR A 30 3.09 -9.23 -6.22
CA THR A 30 3.72 -10.16 -7.14
C THR A 30 4.03 -9.45 -8.45
N GLY A 31 4.81 -10.09 -9.32
CA GLY A 31 5.12 -9.57 -10.65
C GLY A 31 5.87 -8.23 -10.64
N PRO A 32 5.62 -7.32 -11.61
CA PRO A 32 6.41 -6.10 -11.80
C PRO A 32 6.47 -5.18 -10.58
N LEU A 33 5.36 -5.05 -9.82
CA LEU A 33 5.32 -4.21 -8.62
C LEU A 33 6.25 -4.76 -7.52
N HIS A 34 6.24 -6.09 -7.31
CA HIS A 34 7.14 -6.75 -6.36
C HIS A 34 8.61 -6.47 -6.71
N ASP A 35 8.95 -6.59 -7.99
CA ASP A 35 10.32 -6.40 -8.46
C ASP A 35 10.76 -4.94 -8.35
N GLN A 36 9.86 -3.99 -8.61
CA GLN A 36 10.13 -2.57 -8.38
C GLN A 36 10.39 -2.29 -6.90
N LEU A 37 9.51 -2.74 -6.00
CA LEU A 37 9.68 -2.56 -4.56
C LEU A 37 11.01 -3.16 -4.09
N LYS A 38 11.39 -4.34 -4.59
CA LYS A 38 12.69 -4.96 -4.29
C LYS A 38 13.87 -4.07 -4.70
N ARG A 39 13.79 -3.38 -5.84
CA ARG A 39 14.86 -2.49 -6.34
C ARG A 39 14.91 -1.14 -5.64
N SER A 40 13.77 -0.53 -5.33
CA SER A 40 13.70 0.86 -4.86
C SER A 40 13.57 1.04 -3.34
N SER A 41 13.25 -0.03 -2.59
CA SER A 41 12.91 0.06 -1.14
C SER A 41 13.85 0.91 -0.30
N ALA A 42 15.17 0.85 -0.53
CA ALA A 42 16.13 1.61 0.27
C ALA A 42 16.03 3.13 0.01
N THR A 43 15.85 3.53 -1.25
CA THR A 43 15.66 4.94 -1.63
C THR A 43 14.30 5.43 -1.17
N ASP A 44 13.25 4.63 -1.40
CA ASP A 44 11.89 4.95 -0.98
C ASP A 44 11.80 5.12 0.54
N ALA A 45 12.48 4.25 1.30
CA ALA A 45 12.49 4.33 2.76
C ALA A 45 13.03 5.68 3.26
N ARG A 46 14.09 6.20 2.64
CA ARG A 46 14.65 7.52 3.02
C ARG A 46 13.65 8.63 2.72
N THR A 47 13.11 8.66 1.51
CA THR A 47 12.13 9.68 1.08
C THR A 47 10.88 9.66 1.96
N LEU A 48 10.32 8.48 2.21
CA LEU A 48 9.09 8.32 2.99
C LEU A 48 9.32 8.62 4.49
N THR A 49 10.47 8.22 5.04
CA THR A 49 10.85 8.60 6.42
C THR A 49 10.99 10.12 6.53
N THR A 50 11.56 10.78 5.52
CA THR A 50 11.68 12.24 5.49
C THR A 50 10.34 12.93 5.28
N ALA A 51 9.39 12.36 4.54
CA ALA A 51 8.02 12.91 4.42
C ALA A 51 7.21 12.74 5.72
N GLY A 52 7.24 11.55 6.32
CA GLY A 52 6.65 11.27 7.63
C GLY A 52 5.14 11.09 7.67
N ASP A 53 4.49 11.12 6.50
CA ASP A 53 3.04 10.98 6.41
C ASP A 53 2.62 9.54 6.67
N THR A 54 1.54 9.39 7.45
CA THR A 54 0.93 8.09 7.70
C THR A 54 -0.33 7.93 6.87
N ALA A 55 -0.36 6.90 6.03
CA ALA A 55 -1.53 6.51 5.25
C ALA A 55 -2.17 5.25 5.83
N ARG A 56 -3.50 5.26 5.99
CA ARG A 56 -4.28 4.10 6.45
C ARG A 56 -5.40 3.82 5.45
N GLY A 57 -5.28 2.70 4.74
CA GLY A 57 -6.23 2.24 3.74
C GLY A 57 -7.30 1.33 4.34
N LYS A 58 -8.56 1.63 4.06
CA LYS A 58 -9.74 0.82 4.39
C LYS A 58 -10.45 0.43 3.10
N VAL A 59 -10.48 -0.87 2.80
CA VAL A 59 -11.25 -1.40 1.67
C VAL A 59 -12.74 -1.36 2.03
N THR A 60 -13.53 -0.61 1.28
CA THR A 60 -14.98 -0.45 1.51
C THR A 60 -15.80 -1.35 0.60
N SER A 61 -15.30 -1.64 -0.60
CA SER A 61 -15.89 -2.60 -1.54
C SER A 61 -14.80 -3.32 -2.31
N ALA A 62 -15.05 -4.56 -2.71
CA ALA A 62 -14.19 -5.31 -3.64
C ALA A 62 -15.01 -6.40 -4.34
N ALA A 63 -14.78 -6.58 -5.64
CA ALA A 63 -15.38 -7.61 -6.47
C ALA A 63 -14.33 -8.24 -7.40
N LEU A 64 -14.48 -9.54 -7.69
CA LEU A 64 -13.68 -10.27 -8.67
C LEU A 64 -14.30 -10.04 -10.06
N THR A 65 -13.49 -9.63 -11.02
CA THR A 65 -13.91 -9.44 -12.41
C THR A 65 -13.50 -10.61 -13.29
N ALA A 66 -12.38 -11.25 -12.97
CA ALA A 66 -11.92 -12.46 -13.65
C ALA A 66 -11.15 -13.37 -12.69
N LEU A 67 -11.22 -14.67 -12.95
CA LEU A 67 -10.44 -15.70 -12.26
C LEU A 67 -9.97 -16.72 -13.29
N ASP A 68 -8.66 -16.94 -13.34
CA ASP A 68 -8.06 -18.03 -14.10
C ASP A 68 -7.36 -18.99 -13.14
N ASP A 69 -8.08 -20.02 -12.73
CA ASP A 69 -7.59 -21.04 -11.79
C ASP A 69 -6.42 -21.85 -12.37
N ARG A 70 -6.28 -21.92 -13.70
CA ARG A 70 -5.20 -22.67 -14.36
C ARG A 70 -3.84 -22.00 -14.14
N THR A 71 -3.83 -20.67 -14.15
CA THR A 71 -2.62 -19.85 -13.95
C THR A 71 -2.53 -19.30 -12.53
N GLY A 72 -3.57 -19.46 -11.71
CA GLY A 72 -3.64 -18.95 -10.35
C GLY A 72 -3.76 -17.42 -10.29
N THR A 73 -4.37 -16.81 -11.30
CA THR A 73 -4.49 -15.35 -11.42
C THR A 73 -5.93 -14.88 -11.23
N ALA A 74 -6.08 -13.69 -10.65
CA ALA A 74 -7.37 -13.09 -10.34
C ALA A 74 -7.33 -11.59 -10.61
N GLU A 75 -8.38 -11.05 -11.21
CA GLU A 75 -8.57 -9.62 -11.43
C GLU A 75 -9.67 -9.11 -10.49
N LEU A 76 -9.40 -8.02 -9.78
CA LEU A 76 -10.34 -7.45 -8.84
C LEU A 76 -10.47 -5.94 -9.03
N ILE A 77 -11.69 -5.42 -8.82
CA ILE A 77 -11.96 -4.00 -8.64
C ILE A 77 -12.25 -3.77 -7.16
N ALA A 78 -11.70 -2.70 -6.58
CA ALA A 78 -11.91 -2.36 -5.18
C ALA A 78 -12.02 -0.85 -4.96
N THR A 79 -12.89 -0.45 -4.04
CA THR A 79 -12.94 0.92 -3.51
C THR A 79 -12.20 0.96 -2.18
N VAL A 80 -11.32 1.95 -2.02
CA VAL A 80 -10.49 2.14 -0.83
C VAL A 80 -10.60 3.57 -0.34
N ASP A 81 -10.91 3.74 0.95
CA ASP A 81 -10.76 5.01 1.64
C ASP A 81 -9.36 5.05 2.28
N VAL A 82 -8.55 6.04 1.89
CA VAL A 82 -7.19 6.24 2.38
C VAL A 82 -7.16 7.49 3.25
N ARG A 83 -7.02 7.31 4.56
CA ARG A 83 -6.81 8.41 5.50
C ARG A 83 -5.33 8.75 5.56
N VAL A 84 -4.97 9.98 5.20
CA VAL A 84 -3.60 10.50 5.29
C VAL A 84 -3.51 11.42 6.50
N THR A 85 -2.54 11.15 7.36
CA THR A 85 -2.15 11.99 8.50
C THR A 85 -0.76 12.53 8.18
N PRO A 86 -0.66 13.78 7.74
CA PRO A 86 0.62 14.39 7.47
C PRO A 86 1.47 14.49 8.74
N ARG A 87 2.81 14.59 8.60
CA ARG A 87 3.65 14.91 9.78
C ARG A 87 3.26 16.26 10.39
N THR A 88 2.93 17.24 9.55
CA THR A 88 2.50 18.57 9.96
C THR A 88 1.25 18.98 9.20
N GLY A 89 0.29 19.62 9.88
CA GLY A 89 -0.97 20.06 9.29
C GLY A 89 -2.15 19.10 9.56
N THR A 90 -3.23 19.29 8.81
CA THR A 90 -4.52 18.66 9.09
C THR A 90 -4.69 17.33 8.34
N PRO A 91 -5.12 16.25 9.01
CA PRO A 91 -5.42 14.98 8.35
C PRO A 91 -6.57 15.09 7.33
N GLY A 92 -6.53 14.24 6.29
CA GLY A 92 -7.56 14.17 5.26
C GLY A 92 -7.88 12.73 4.84
N THR A 93 -9.00 12.54 4.14
CA THR A 93 -9.37 11.23 3.57
C THR A 93 -9.56 11.33 2.06
N GLN A 94 -8.93 10.42 1.32
CA GLN A 94 -9.07 10.29 -0.12
C GLN A 94 -9.79 9.00 -0.45
N ARG A 95 -10.79 9.06 -1.34
CA ARG A 95 -11.46 7.87 -1.87
C ARG A 95 -10.85 7.48 -3.21
N LYS A 96 -10.46 6.22 -3.37
CA LYS A 96 -9.91 5.63 -4.60
C LYS A 96 -10.89 4.58 -5.12
N ARG A 97 -11.17 4.59 -6.42
CA ARG A 97 -12.11 3.70 -7.12
C ARG A 97 -11.44 3.13 -8.35
#